data_AF-A0A9W7XSU9-F1
#
_entry.id   AF-A0A9W7XSU9-F1
#
_cell.length_a   1.000
_cell.length_b   1.000
_cell.length_c   1.000
_cell.angle_alpha   90.00
_cell.angle_beta   90.00
_cell.angle_gamma   90.00
#
_symmetry.space_group_name_H-M   'P 1'
#
loop_
_entity.id
_entity.type
_entity.pdbx_description
1 polymer ?
#
loop_
_entity_poly.entity_id
_entity_poly.type
_entity_poly.pdbx_seq_one_letter_code
_entity_poly.pdbx_strand_id
1 'polypeptide(L)'
;MVYVSRLEAFAGSVQSQTYELHELCQVSSIFYVTLFLYYENTSGAADFMPTSLLEESFVDLLHEYPLLSGALHENKRGRYTIVVDRDNLNLPEFKET
;
A
#
# COMPACT_ATOMS: atom_id res chain seq x y z
N MET A 1 -12.53 -23.95 -9.41
CA MET A 1 -12.88 -22.71 -8.68
C MET A 1 -11.57 -21.94 -8.54
N VAL A 2 -11.40 -20.87 -9.31
CA VAL A 2 -10.13 -20.13 -9.38
C VAL A 2 -10.10 -19.21 -8.16
N TYR A 3 -9.14 -19.40 -7.26
CA TYR A 3 -8.87 -18.46 -6.18
C TYR A 3 -8.32 -17.18 -6.84
N VAL A 4 -9.17 -16.16 -6.96
CA VAL A 4 -8.72 -14.81 -7.25
C VAL A 4 -8.01 -14.33 -5.98
N SER A 5 -6.77 -13.88 -6.10
CA SER A 5 -6.05 -13.37 -4.93
C SER A 5 -6.83 -12.16 -4.36
N ARG A 6 -6.86 -11.99 -3.02
CA ARG A 6 -7.53 -10.82 -2.41
C ARG A 6 -7.01 -9.49 -2.98
N LEU A 7 -5.75 -9.46 -3.38
CA LEU A 7 -5.13 -8.33 -4.07
C LEU A 7 -5.74 -8.07 -5.46
N GLU A 8 -6.00 -9.10 -6.25
CA GLU A 8 -6.72 -8.99 -7.53
C GLU A 8 -8.17 -8.53 -7.33
N ALA A 9 -8.83 -9.00 -6.27
CA ALA A 9 -10.17 -8.53 -5.90
C ALA A 9 -10.17 -7.04 -5.52
N PHE A 10 -9.16 -6.59 -4.75
CA PHE A 10 -8.93 -5.17 -4.47
C PHE A 10 -8.72 -4.38 -5.76
N ALA A 11 -7.81 -4.84 -6.63
CA ALA A 11 -7.53 -4.19 -7.91
C ALA A 11 -8.76 -4.07 -8.82
N GLY A 12 -9.65 -5.06 -8.81
CA GLY A 12 -10.93 -4.99 -9.53
C GLY A 12 -11.94 -4.01 -8.93
N SER A 13 -11.82 -3.69 -7.64
CA SER A 13 -12.75 -2.83 -6.90
C SER A 13 -12.34 -1.36 -6.84
N VAL A 14 -11.03 -1.06 -6.96
CA VAL A 14 -10.50 0.29 -6.79
C VAL A 14 -10.81 1.16 -8.01
N GLN A 15 -11.17 2.42 -7.76
CA GLN A 15 -11.42 3.40 -8.80
C GLN A 15 -10.16 4.23 -9.04
N SER A 16 -9.84 4.48 -10.31
CA SER A 16 -8.75 5.39 -10.64
C SER A 16 -9.09 6.81 -10.20
N GLN A 17 -8.17 7.46 -9.50
CA GLN A 17 -8.36 8.79 -8.91
C GLN A 17 -7.02 9.48 -8.66
N THR A 18 -7.05 10.81 -8.67
CA THR A 18 -5.90 11.65 -8.38
C THR A 18 -6.16 12.46 -7.13
N TYR A 19 -5.22 12.41 -6.18
CA TYR A 19 -5.25 13.19 -4.96
C TYR A 19 -4.23 14.32 -5.05
N GLU A 20 -4.73 15.55 -4.94
CA GLU A 20 -3.88 16.73 -4.78
C GLU A 20 -3.30 16.76 -3.35
N LEU A 21 -1.99 16.90 -3.23
CA LEU A 21 -1.37 17.02 -1.92
C LEU A 21 -1.52 18.44 -1.37
N HIS A 22 -1.85 18.52 -0.09
CA HIS A 22 -1.78 19.76 0.69
C HIS A 22 -0.35 20.32 0.71
N GLU A 23 -0.20 21.63 0.83
CA GLU A 23 1.09 22.32 0.70
C GLU A 23 2.18 21.78 1.64
N LEU A 24 1.83 21.46 2.88
CA LEU A 24 2.78 20.85 3.82
C LEU A 24 3.25 19.45 3.37
N CYS A 25 2.37 18.68 2.74
CA CYS A 25 2.72 17.35 2.21
C CYS A 25 3.59 17.46 0.95
N GLN A 26 3.46 18.54 0.17
CA GLN A 26 4.33 18.81 -0.97
C GLN A 26 5.80 18.90 -0.53
N VAL A 27 6.06 19.59 0.59
CA VAL A 27 7.42 19.75 1.11
C VAL A 27 8.01 18.41 1.57
N SER A 28 7.21 17.54 2.20
CA SER A 28 7.68 16.23 2.66
C SER A 28 7.84 15.20 1.55
N SER A 29 7.26 15.42 0.37
CA SER A 29 7.21 14.44 -0.72
C SER A 29 8.57 14.12 -1.37
N ILE A 30 9.61 14.86 -1.01
CA ILE A 30 10.99 14.65 -1.49
C ILE A 30 11.78 13.62 -0.68
N PHE A 31 11.22 13.13 0.43
CA PHE A 31 11.90 12.17 1.32
C PHE A 31 11.28 10.78 1.22
N TYR A 32 12.13 9.77 1.10
CA TYR A 32 11.76 8.38 1.30
C TYR A 32 12.12 7.96 2.72
N VAL A 33 11.14 7.47 3.47
CA VAL A 33 11.35 6.95 4.82
C VAL A 33 11.38 5.44 4.77
N THR A 34 12.48 4.84 5.25
CA THR A 34 12.61 3.38 5.40
C THR A 34 12.46 3.03 6.88
N LEU A 35 11.59 2.07 7.19
CA LEU A 35 11.31 1.64 8.55
C LEU A 35 11.59 0.13 8.70
N PHE A 36 12.33 -0.24 9.75
CA PHE A 36 12.57 -1.62 10.14
C PHE A 36 11.94 -1.86 11.52
N LEU A 37 11.05 -2.84 11.61
CA LEU A 37 10.34 -3.19 12.84
C LEU A 37 10.72 -4.62 13.24
N TYR A 38 11.11 -4.80 14.49
CA TYR A 38 11.50 -6.10 15.05
C TYR A 38 10.48 -6.50 16.10
N TYR A 39 9.98 -7.73 16.00
CA TYR A 39 9.00 -8.30 16.91
C TYR A 39 9.52 -9.62 17.49
N GLU A 40 9.28 -9.85 18.77
CA GLU A 40 9.71 -11.06 19.47
C GLU A 40 8.50 -11.91 19.90
N ASN A 41 8.60 -13.21 19.68
CA ASN A 41 7.63 -14.20 20.14
C ASN A 41 7.92 -14.63 21.58
N THR A 42 7.50 -13.81 22.55
CA THR A 42 7.75 -14.10 23.97
C THR A 42 6.91 -15.26 24.53
N SER A 43 5.82 -15.64 23.85
CA SER A 43 4.93 -16.72 24.28
C SER A 43 5.30 -18.09 23.69
N GLY A 44 6.22 -18.14 22.72
CA GLY A 44 6.56 -19.36 21.99
C GLY A 44 5.41 -19.88 21.11
N ALA A 45 4.48 -19.01 20.72
CA ALA A 45 3.35 -19.38 19.88
C ALA A 45 3.82 -19.85 18.49
N ALA A 46 3.31 -20.99 18.02
CA ALA A 46 3.70 -21.56 16.73
C ALA A 46 3.23 -20.71 15.53
N ASP A 47 2.21 -19.89 15.74
CA ASP A 47 1.54 -19.03 14.77
C ASP A 47 1.85 -17.53 15.00
N PHE A 48 3.03 -17.21 15.54
CA PHE A 48 3.45 -15.84 15.72
C PHE A 48 3.62 -15.12 14.38
N MET A 49 2.79 -14.09 14.16
CA MET A 49 2.74 -13.28 12.92
C MET A 49 2.49 -14.13 11.66
N PRO A 50 1.31 -14.76 11.52
CA PRO A 50 1.04 -15.61 10.37
C PRO A 50 0.94 -14.76 9.10
N THR A 51 1.73 -15.13 8.09
CA THR A 51 1.81 -14.43 6.79
C THR A 51 0.45 -14.18 6.16
N SER A 52 -0.43 -15.18 6.14
CA SER A 52 -1.75 -15.04 5.54
C SER A 52 -2.58 -13.93 6.21
N LEU A 53 -2.46 -13.77 7.54
CA LEU A 53 -3.18 -12.72 8.26
C LEU A 53 -2.60 -11.33 7.96
N LEU A 54 -1.27 -11.24 7.81
CA LEU A 54 -0.61 -9.99 7.43
C LEU A 54 -1.02 -9.55 6.02
N GLU A 55 -1.03 -10.48 5.07
CA GLU A 55 -1.49 -10.22 3.70
C GLU A 55 -2.97 -9.82 3.67
N GLU A 56 -3.83 -10.54 4.39
CA GLU A 56 -5.27 -10.22 4.47
C GLU A 56 -5.51 -8.84 5.08
N SER A 57 -4.84 -8.55 6.20
CA SER A 57 -4.97 -7.25 6.89
C SER A 57 -4.42 -6.11 6.04
N PHE A 58 -3.38 -6.35 5.25
CA PHE A 58 -2.84 -5.37 4.32
C PHE A 58 -3.85 -5.03 3.21
N VAL A 59 -4.54 -6.03 2.65
CA VAL A 59 -5.59 -5.77 1.65
C VAL A 59 -6.77 -5.01 2.27
N ASP A 60 -7.19 -5.37 3.48
CA ASP A 60 -8.25 -4.66 4.19
C ASP A 60 -7.87 -3.18 4.43
N LEU A 61 -6.61 -2.90 4.78
CA LEU A 61 -6.08 -1.55 4.89
C LEU A 61 -6.16 -0.78 3.56
N LEU A 62 -5.83 -1.42 2.43
CA LEU A 62 -5.90 -0.77 1.12
C LEU A 62 -7.34 -0.44 0.71
N HIS A 63 -8.33 -1.24 1.11
CA HIS A 63 -9.74 -0.90 0.89
C HIS A 63 -10.16 0.36 1.67
N GLU A 64 -9.65 0.55 2.89
CA GLU A 64 -9.95 1.73 3.71
C GLU A 64 -9.13 2.96 3.26
N TYR A 65 -7.89 2.75 2.81
CA TYR A 65 -6.96 3.80 2.38
C TYR A 65 -6.40 3.55 0.96
N PRO A 66 -7.23 3.65 -0.10
CA PRO A 66 -6.79 3.37 -1.46
C PRO A 66 -5.62 4.23 -1.95
N LEU A 67 -5.44 5.42 -1.39
CA LEU A 67 -4.33 6.32 -1.71
C LEU A 67 -2.96 5.66 -1.53
N LEU A 68 -2.84 4.67 -0.63
CA LEU A 68 -1.59 3.95 -0.38
C LEU A 68 -1.18 3.04 -1.54
N SER A 69 -2.12 2.71 -2.44
CA SER A 69 -1.85 1.98 -3.68
C SER A 69 -1.47 2.88 -4.86
N GLY A 70 -1.37 4.20 -4.62
CA GLY A 70 -1.03 5.19 -5.64
C GLY A 70 0.46 5.42 -5.79
N ALA A 71 0.85 5.94 -6.95
CA ALA A 71 2.18 6.44 -7.22
C ALA A 71 2.23 7.97 -7.06
N LEU A 72 3.37 8.49 -6.62
CA LEU A 72 3.61 9.93 -6.58
C LEU A 72 3.99 10.43 -7.98
N HIS A 73 3.27 11.41 -8.50
CA HIS A 73 3.52 12.02 -9.81
C HIS A 73 3.68 13.53 -9.69
N GLU A 74 4.77 14.05 -10.25
CA GLU A 74 4.95 15.49 -10.44
C GLU A 74 4.20 15.97 -11.68
N ASN A 75 3.40 17.02 -11.54
CA ASN A 75 2.70 17.64 -12.66
C ASN A 75 3.55 18.74 -13.33
N LYS A 76 3.07 19.26 -14.47
CA LYS A 76 3.77 20.30 -15.25
C LYS A 76 4.03 21.62 -14.51
N ARG A 77 3.45 21.80 -13.32
CA ARG A 77 3.60 22.99 -12.47
C ARG A 77 4.53 22.74 -11.27
N GLY A 78 5.21 21.59 -11.24
CA GLY A 78 6.12 21.22 -10.15
C GLY A 78 5.41 20.82 -8.86
N ARG A 79 4.13 20.44 -8.93
CA ARG A 79 3.37 19.95 -7.77
C ARG A 79 3.21 18.45 -7.85
N TYR A 80 3.36 17.79 -6.71
CA TYR A 80 3.13 16.37 -6.57
C TYR A 80 1.66 16.05 -6.31
N THR A 81 1.22 14.95 -6.91
CA THR A 81 -0.10 14.34 -6.74
C THR A 81 0.08 12.85 -6.51
N ILE A 82 -0.85 12.23 -5.79
CA ILE A 82 -0.90 10.76 -5.73
C ILE A 82 -1.90 10.29 -6.79
N VAL A 83 -1.43 9.46 -7.71
CA VAL A 83 -2.25 8.86 -8.76
C VAL A 83 -2.50 7.40 -8.41
N VAL A 84 -3.74 7.08 -8.08
CA VAL A 84 -4.21 5.70 -8.00
C VAL A 84 -4.72 5.34 -9.38
N ASP A 85 -3.99 4.48 -10.08
CA ASP A 85 -4.38 3.94 -11.38
C ASP A 85 -4.74 2.47 -11.21
N ARG A 86 -6.01 2.13 -11.39
CA ARG A 86 -6.51 0.76 -11.29
C ARG A 86 -5.72 -0.22 -12.17
N ASP A 87 -5.29 0.25 -13.34
CA ASP A 87 -4.60 -0.60 -14.31
C ASP A 87 -3.07 -0.63 -14.07
N ASN A 88 -2.57 0.17 -13.10
CA ASN A 88 -1.16 0.28 -12.75
C ASN A 88 -0.96 0.68 -11.26
N LEU A 89 -1.44 -0.18 -10.35
CA LEU A 89 -1.36 0.05 -8.90
C LEU A 89 0.08 -0.13 -8.39
N ASN A 90 0.49 0.75 -7.48
CA ASN A 90 1.78 0.69 -6.81
C ASN A 90 1.70 -0.22 -5.57
N LEU A 91 1.65 -1.53 -5.78
CA LEU A 91 1.52 -2.53 -4.72
C LEU A 91 2.87 -3.16 -4.37
N PRO A 92 3.18 -3.39 -3.08
CA PRO A 92 4.42 -4.03 -2.68
C PRO A 92 4.42 -5.53 -3.04
N GLU A 93 5.61 -6.06 -3.33
CA GLU A 93 5.84 -7.50 -3.41
C GLU A 93 6.11 -8.01 -1.99
N PHE A 94 5.23 -8.88 -1.46
CA PHE A 94 5.48 -9.55 -0.19
C PHE A 94 6.60 -10.59 -0.34
N LYS A 95 7.58 -10.57 0.57
CA LYS A 95 8.70 -11.52 0.60
C LYS A 95 8.88 -12.08 1.99
N GLU A 96 8.69 -13.38 2.11
CA GLU A 96 9.10 -14.20 3.24
C GLU A 96 10.27 -15.07 2.77
N THR A 97 11.42 -14.96 3.42
CA THR A 97 12.64 -15.73 3.11
C THR A 97 12.94 -16.75 4.18
#